data_AF-A0A1E1M9A6-F1
#
_entry.id   AF-A0A1E1M9A6-F1
#
_cell.length_a   1.000
_cell.length_b   1.000
_cell.length_c   1.000
_cell.angle_alpha   90.00
_cell.angle_beta   90.00
_cell.angle_gamma   90.00
#
_symmetry.space_group_name_H-M   'P 1'
#
loop_
_entity.id
_entity.type
_entity.pdbx_description
1 polymer ?
#
loop_
_entity_poly.entity_id
_entity_poly.type
_entity_poly.pdbx_seq_one_letter_code
_entity_poly.pdbx_strand_id
1 'polypeptide(L)'
;MCYHKRTVYSCRHNGWGPQVRSCNLQKAFLDGTFSAECETMSAHPMHSLKVHTTCQTCAKKQKKTSKTLSRLRSELIEMKEKMARVQKARGSSDGGSEVGEHAASAGIDDGEFERINASW
;
A
#
# COMPACT_ATOMS: atom_id res chain seq x y z
N MET A 1 -0.29 15.29 -30.16
CA MET A 1 0.15 15.02 -28.78
C MET A 1 1.62 15.35 -28.63
N CYS A 2 1.99 16.09 -27.58
CA CYS A 2 3.40 16.37 -27.27
C CYS A 2 4.03 15.15 -26.61
N TYR A 3 5.30 14.88 -26.89
CA TYR A 3 6.04 13.83 -26.21
C TYR A 3 6.83 14.41 -25.06
N HIS A 4 6.70 13.80 -23.88
CA HIS A 4 7.38 14.18 -22.66
C HIS A 4 8.22 13.01 -22.13
N LYS A 5 9.26 13.34 -21.35
CA LYS A 5 9.96 12.34 -20.55
C LYS A 5 8.97 11.77 -19.53
N ARG A 6 8.94 10.44 -19.39
CA ARG A 6 8.06 9.76 -18.42
C ARG A 6 8.88 8.94 -17.45
N THR A 7 8.57 9.05 -16.18
CA THR A 7 9.09 8.17 -15.12
C THR A 7 7.96 7.28 -14.64
N VAL A 8 8.15 5.96 -14.69
CA VAL A 8 7.19 4.97 -14.20
C VAL A 8 7.71 4.43 -12.88
N TYR A 9 7.00 4.73 -11.80
CA TYR A 9 7.34 4.28 -10.45
C TYR A 9 6.91 2.83 -10.22
N SER A 10 7.49 2.16 -9.22
CA SER A 10 7.11 0.78 -8.85
C SER A 10 5.64 0.67 -8.44
N CYS A 11 5.06 1.76 -7.92
CA CYS A 11 3.64 1.87 -7.61
C CYS A 11 2.74 2.16 -8.84
N ARG A 12 3.25 1.98 -10.07
CA ARG A 12 2.55 2.18 -11.36
C ARG A 12 2.05 3.60 -11.65
N HIS A 13 2.43 4.58 -10.84
CA HIS A 13 2.18 5.98 -11.14
C HIS A 13 3.20 6.51 -12.16
N ASN A 14 2.78 7.51 -12.91
CA ASN A 14 3.62 8.22 -13.86
C ASN A 14 4.04 9.57 -13.29
N GLY A 15 5.33 9.90 -13.41
CA GLY A 15 5.85 11.25 -13.30
C GLY A 15 6.13 11.77 -14.70
N TRP A 16 5.76 13.02 -14.96
CA TRP A 16 6.04 13.68 -16.22
C TRP A 16 7.19 14.65 -16.06
N GLY A 17 8.14 14.60 -16.99
CA GLY A 17 9.28 15.48 -17.06
C GLY A 17 9.17 16.46 -18.22
N PRO A 18 10.31 17.07 -18.62
CA PRO A 18 10.35 18.03 -19.72
C PRO A 18 9.81 17.48 -21.04
N GLN A 19 9.28 18.38 -21.86
CA GLN A 19 8.88 18.07 -23.22
C GLN A 19 10.10 17.69 -24.07
N VAL A 20 9.98 16.59 -24.79
CA VAL A 20 11.00 16.09 -25.72
C VAL A 20 10.69 16.49 -27.16
N ARG A 21 9.40 16.48 -27.54
CA ARG A 21 8.97 16.87 -28.89
C ARG A 21 7.61 17.55 -28.84
N SER A 22 7.53 18.73 -29.46
CA SER A 22 6.28 19.45 -29.68
C SER A 22 5.48 18.82 -30.81
N CYS A 23 4.16 18.78 -30.66
CA CYS A 23 3.26 18.49 -31.77
C CYS A 23 2.98 19.75 -32.59
N ASN A 24 2.36 19.58 -33.76
CA ASN A 24 2.08 20.70 -34.67
C ASN A 24 1.18 21.77 -34.02
N LEU A 25 0.24 21.37 -33.16
CA LEU A 25 -0.59 22.32 -32.42
C LEU A 25 0.24 23.18 -31.46
N GLN A 26 1.15 22.55 -30.70
CA GLN A 26 2.06 23.30 -29.83
C GLN A 26 2.98 24.22 -30.61
N LYS A 27 3.44 23.81 -31.81
CA LYS A 27 4.24 24.67 -32.68
C LYS A 27 3.44 25.86 -33.18
N ALA A 28 2.23 25.63 -33.71
CA ALA A 28 1.35 26.71 -34.18
C ALA A 28 0.98 27.69 -33.06
N PHE A 29 0.82 27.20 -31.83
CA PHE A 29 0.63 28.05 -30.65
C PHE A 29 1.86 28.93 -30.37
N LEU A 30 3.05 28.35 -30.35
CA LEU A 30 4.31 29.08 -30.15
C LEU A 30 4.59 30.08 -31.28
N ASP A 31 4.17 29.77 -32.51
CA ASP A 31 4.29 30.62 -33.69
C ASP A 31 3.17 31.69 -33.75
N GLY A 32 2.27 31.76 -32.75
CA GLY A 32 1.17 32.72 -32.67
C GLY A 32 0.04 32.50 -33.68
N THR A 33 0.09 31.41 -34.44
CA THR A 33 -0.90 31.06 -35.46
C THR A 33 -2.13 30.36 -34.86
N PHE A 34 -2.01 29.86 -33.62
CA PHE A 34 -3.08 29.17 -32.91
C PHE A 34 -3.20 29.69 -31.47
N SER A 35 -4.41 29.73 -30.92
CA SER A 35 -4.70 30.42 -29.65
C SER A 35 -4.55 29.57 -28.40
N ALA A 36 -4.48 28.24 -28.53
CA ALA A 36 -4.44 27.32 -27.39
C ALA A 36 -3.24 26.38 -27.44
N GLU A 37 -2.63 26.12 -26.28
CA GLU A 37 -1.54 25.16 -26.17
C GLU A 37 -2.03 23.70 -26.20
N CYS A 38 -1.10 22.78 -26.43
CA CYS A 38 -1.39 21.34 -26.37
C CYS A 38 -1.26 20.84 -24.92
N GLU A 39 -2.39 20.55 -24.29
CA GLU A 39 -2.44 19.98 -22.93
C GLU A 39 -2.17 18.46 -22.89
N THR A 40 -2.20 17.80 -24.05
CA THR A 40 -2.05 16.35 -24.12
C THR A 40 -0.58 15.92 -24.02
N MET A 41 -0.23 15.36 -22.86
CA MET A 41 1.07 14.74 -22.61
C MET A 41 1.06 13.26 -23.02
N SER A 42 1.96 12.90 -23.94
CA SER A 42 2.20 11.51 -24.33
C SER A 42 3.64 11.11 -24.02
N ALA A 43 3.86 9.82 -23.80
CA ALA A 43 5.18 9.28 -23.51
C ALA A 43 5.70 8.49 -24.71
N HIS A 44 6.91 8.80 -25.14
CA HIS A 44 7.62 7.94 -26.09
C HIS A 44 8.35 6.83 -25.31
N PRO A 45 8.33 5.55 -25.78
CA PRO A 45 9.02 4.45 -25.10
C PRO A 45 10.50 4.73 -24.82
N MET A 46 11.22 5.32 -25.78
CA MET A 46 12.64 5.65 -25.65
C MET A 46 12.93 6.72 -24.57
N HIS A 47 11.94 7.53 -24.21
CA HIS A 47 12.06 8.58 -23.18
C HIS A 47 11.30 8.22 -21.91
N SER A 48 11.01 6.93 -21.72
CA SER A 48 10.38 6.40 -20.52
C SER A 48 11.41 5.67 -19.66
N LEU A 49 11.57 6.10 -18.42
CA LEU A 49 12.41 5.44 -17.42
C LEU A 49 11.51 4.70 -16.43
N LYS A 50 11.84 3.46 -16.10
CA LYS A 50 11.23 2.74 -14.97
C LYS A 50 12.14 2.86 -13.76
N VAL A 51 11.59 3.23 -12.60
CA VAL A 51 12.34 3.33 -11.35
C VAL A 51 11.77 2.38 -10.31
N HIS A 52 12.64 1.74 -9.53
CA HIS A 52 12.25 0.82 -8.47
C HIS A 52 11.93 1.54 -7.15
N THR A 53 11.34 2.73 -7.24
CA THR A 53 10.93 3.53 -6.08
C THR A 53 9.45 3.87 -6.19
N THR A 54 8.80 4.10 -5.06
CA THR A 54 7.41 4.56 -5.02
C THR A 54 7.35 6.07 -5.24
N CYS A 55 6.25 6.55 -5.83
CA CYS A 55 6.07 7.99 -5.98
C CYS A 55 5.87 8.67 -4.62
N GLN A 56 6.16 9.98 -4.55
CA GLN A 56 6.09 10.72 -3.29
C GLN A 56 4.71 10.66 -2.61
N THR A 57 3.63 10.66 -3.41
CA THR A 57 2.25 10.55 -2.91
C THR A 57 2.01 9.18 -2.25
N CYS A 58 2.45 8.10 -2.90
CA CYS A 58 2.36 6.76 -2.34
C CYS A 58 3.22 6.60 -1.09
N ALA A 59 4.45 7.12 -1.10
CA ALA A 59 5.33 7.08 0.06
C ALA A 59 4.71 7.80 1.27
N LYS A 60 4.09 8.97 1.07
CA LYS A 60 3.36 9.70 2.11
C LYS A 60 2.18 8.88 2.67
N LYS A 61 1.39 8.23 1.80
CA LYS A 61 0.27 7.36 2.21
C LYS A 61 0.77 6.13 2.98
N GLN A 62 1.81 5.47 2.51
CA GLN A 62 2.42 4.32 3.20
C GLN A 62 2.93 4.72 4.59
N LYS A 63 3.59 5.87 4.72
CA LYS A 63 4.04 6.38 6.03
C LYS A 63 2.88 6.65 7.01
N LYS A 64 1.76 7.19 6.51
CA LYS A 64 0.57 7.41 7.36
C LYS A 64 -0.06 6.09 7.80
N THR A 65 -0.24 5.17 6.86
CA THR A 65 -0.83 3.85 7.15
C THR A 65 0.03 3.04 8.10
N SER A 66 1.36 2.99 7.91
CA SER A 66 2.26 2.30 8.84
C SER A 66 2.22 2.90 10.24
N LYS A 67 2.20 4.24 10.37
CA LYS A 67 2.05 4.91 11.66
C LYS A 67 0.75 4.53 12.37
N THR A 68 -0.37 4.52 11.63
CA THR A 68 -1.67 4.12 12.19
C THR A 68 -1.67 2.66 12.62
N LEU A 69 -1.11 1.76 11.80
CA LEU A 69 -1.02 0.33 12.14
C LEU A 69 -0.17 0.09 13.39
N SER A 70 0.97 0.77 13.52
CA SER A 70 1.81 0.67 14.72
C SER A 70 1.08 1.15 15.98
N ARG A 71 0.31 2.24 15.88
CA ARG A 71 -0.51 2.74 16.98
C ARG A 71 -1.58 1.71 17.39
N LEU A 72 -2.34 1.20 16.42
CA LEU A 72 -3.39 0.20 16.70
C LEU A 72 -2.81 -1.07 17.32
N ARG A 73 -1.66 -1.56 16.85
CA ARG A 73 -0.98 -2.72 17.46
C ARG A 73 -0.62 -2.46 18.93
N SER A 74 -0.14 -1.26 19.24
CA SER A 74 0.23 -0.88 20.61
C SER A 74 -1.00 -0.83 21.51
N GLU A 75 -2.08 -0.20 21.05
CA GLU A 75 -3.35 -0.12 21.78
C GLU A 75 -3.96 -1.51 22.03
N LEU A 76 -3.88 -2.43 21.05
CA LEU A 76 -4.34 -3.82 21.22
C LEU A 76 -3.51 -4.59 22.27
N ILE A 77 -2.19 -4.40 22.30
CA ILE A 77 -1.32 -5.01 23.31
C ILE A 77 -1.67 -4.48 24.70
N GLU A 78 -1.79 -3.16 24.86
CA GLU A 78 -2.19 -2.54 26.13
C GLU A 78 -3.56 -3.03 26.61
N MET A 79 -4.54 -3.13 25.70
CA MET A 79 -5.86 -3.62 26.04
C MET A 79 -5.82 -5.09 26.47
N LYS A 80 -5.06 -5.93 25.76
CA LYS A 80 -4.86 -7.35 26.12
C LYS A 80 -4.23 -7.48 27.51
N GLU A 81 -3.23 -6.67 27.84
CA GLU A 81 -2.61 -6.67 29.16
C GLU A 81 -3.58 -6.20 30.26
N LYS A 82 -4.35 -5.14 30.01
CA LYS A 82 -5.37 -4.66 30.95
C LYS A 82 -6.42 -5.74 31.23
N MET A 83 -6.90 -6.41 30.19
CA MET A 83 -7.85 -7.53 30.33
C MET A 83 -7.25 -8.71 31.10
N ALA A 84 -5.99 -9.07 30.83
CA ALA A 84 -5.30 -10.12 31.58
C ALA A 84 -5.14 -9.77 33.08
N ARG A 85 -4.84 -8.50 33.40
CA ARG A 85 -4.79 -8.04 34.80
C ARG A 85 -6.15 -8.10 35.48
N VAL A 86 -7.22 -7.68 34.80
CA VAL A 86 -8.60 -7.76 35.32
C VAL A 86 -9.03 -9.22 35.53
N GLN A 87 -8.71 -10.12 34.58
CA GLN A 87 -9.00 -11.54 34.70
C GLN A 87 -8.23 -12.18 35.86
N LYS A 88 -6.96 -11.83 36.04
CA LYS A 88 -6.15 -12.28 37.19
C LYS A 88 -6.71 -11.76 38.52
N ALA A 89 -7.13 -10.49 38.58
CA ALA A 89 -7.75 -9.92 39.77
C ALA A 89 -9.10 -10.57 40.12
N ARG A 90 -9.90 -10.93 39.10
CA ARG A 90 -11.16 -11.66 39.29
C ARG A 90 -10.94 -13.14 39.69
N GLY A 91 -9.89 -13.79 39.18
CA GLY A 91 -9.53 -15.17 39.51
C GLY A 91 -8.88 -15.37 40.89
N SER A 92 -8.54 -14.29 41.61
CA SER A 92 -8.03 -14.37 42.99
C SER A 92 -9.13 -14.27 44.07
N SER A 93 -10.41 -14.27 43.70
CA SER A 93 -11.55 -14.16 44.65
C SER A 93 -12.41 -15.43 44.75
N ASP A 94 -12.06 -16.55 44.13
CA ASP A 94 -12.87 -17.76 44.23
C ASP A 94 -11.99 -19.00 44.40
N GLY A 95 -11.64 -19.26 45.67
CA GLY A 95 -11.11 -20.54 46.09
C GLY A 95 -12.26 -21.51 46.32
N GLY A 96 -12.48 -22.40 45.36
CA GLY A 96 -13.17 -23.68 45.56
C GLY A 96 -14.27 -24.00 44.55
N SER A 97 -13.96 -24.84 43.56
CA SER A 97 -14.69 -26.10 43.31
C SER A 97 -14.01 -26.88 42.19
N GLU A 98 -13.47 -28.04 42.57
CA GLU A 98 -13.35 -29.24 41.74
C GLU A 98 -14.64 -29.53 40.96
N VAL A 99 -14.55 -29.83 39.65
CA VAL A 99 -14.81 -31.12 38.97
C VAL A 99 -14.91 -30.90 37.46
N GLY A 100 -14.34 -31.82 36.67
CA GLY A 100 -14.69 -31.99 35.27
C GLY A 100 -13.56 -32.44 34.35
N GLU A 101 -13.04 -33.65 34.56
CA GLU A 101 -12.34 -34.38 33.49
C GLU A 101 -13.31 -34.61 32.33
N HIS A 102 -13.09 -33.95 31.20
CA HIS A 102 -13.59 -34.43 29.91
C HIS A 102 -12.51 -34.25 28.85
N ALA A 103 -11.83 -35.37 28.58
CA ALA A 103 -11.06 -35.57 27.38
C ALA A 103 -11.97 -35.50 26.14
N ALA A 104 -11.65 -34.62 25.21
CA ALA A 104 -12.01 -34.76 23.81
C ALA A 104 -10.95 -34.02 22.96
N SER A 105 -9.90 -34.75 22.63
CA SER A 105 -8.97 -34.43 21.56
C SER A 105 -9.72 -34.41 20.23
N ALA A 106 -9.78 -33.27 19.58
CA ALA A 106 -10.01 -33.18 18.13
C ALA A 106 -8.84 -32.40 17.54
N GLY A 107 -7.89 -33.15 16.98
CA GLY A 107 -6.77 -32.58 16.24
C GLY A 107 -7.32 -31.74 15.08
N ILE A 108 -6.85 -30.50 15.00
CA ILE A 108 -7.08 -29.69 13.82
C ILE A 108 -6.05 -30.18 12.82
N ASP A 109 -6.54 -30.82 11.77
CA ASP A 109 -5.79 -31.20 10.58
C ASP A 109 -5.10 -29.96 10.02
N ASP A 110 -3.76 -30.00 9.98
CA ASP A 110 -2.90 -28.96 9.43
C ASP A 110 -3.03 -28.98 7.89
N GLY A 111 -4.17 -28.53 7.38
CA GLY A 111 -4.45 -28.47 5.95
C GLY A 111 -3.35 -27.72 5.20
N GLU A 112 -2.62 -28.47 4.38
CA GLU A 112 -1.53 -28.01 3.52
C GLU A 112 -2.02 -26.86 2.62
N PHE A 113 -1.55 -25.64 2.89
CA PHE A 113 -1.82 -24.48 2.04
C PHE A 113 -1.01 -24.61 0.75
N GLU A 114 -1.62 -25.21 -0.27
CA GLU A 114 -1.05 -25.25 -1.61
C GLU A 114 -0.80 -23.82 -2.13
N ARG A 115 0.47 -23.52 -2.40
CA ARG A 115 0.87 -22.29 -3.06
C ARG A 115 0.34 -22.31 -4.49
N ILE A 116 -0.68 -21.49 -4.77
CA ILE A 116 -1.07 -21.16 -6.14
C ILE A 116 0.13 -20.52 -6.82
N ASN A 117 0.74 -21.29 -7.71
CA ASN A 117 1.88 -20.88 -8.51
C ASN A 117 1.37 -19.92 -9.59
N ALA A 118 1.43 -18.61 -9.33
CA ALA A 118 1.13 -17.61 -10.34
C ALA A 118 2.27 -17.56 -11.36
N SER A 119 2.12 -18.33 -12.44
CA SER A 119 2.92 -18.21 -13.66
C SER A 119 2.66 -16.83 -14.29
N TRP A 120 3.77 -16.19 -14.68
CA TRP A 120 3.89 -14.83 -15.17
C TRP A 120 3.26 -14.62 -16.54
#